data_AF-A0A0S8AZG7-F1
#
_entry.id   AF-A0A0S8AZG7-F1
#
_cell.length_a   1.000
_cell.length_b   1.000
_cell.length_c   1.000
_cell.angle_alpha   90.00
_cell.angle_beta   90.00
_cell.angle_gamma   90.00
#
_symmetry.space_group_name_H-M   'P 1'
#
loop_
_entity.id
_entity.type
_entity.pdbx_description
1 polymer ?
#
loop_
_entity_poly.entity_id
_entity_poly.type
_entity_poly.pdbx_seq_one_letter_code
_entity_poly.pdbx_strand_id
1 'polypeptide(L)'
;GRQPHEFKHPYGFDQPLENWAEMVVANGFFDRAGITLLGDVHQHTSYGPLKRALVKVDREEVLHLRHGESWMKRLAKAGGEAKDALQRAVDWMFPMTLEWFGLPDDLKRHSGQLDYRLKGKTNDQLRQVWMSATVPLCEGIGIDVPAHFDEAQQEYAIDCPFPCQYDPEAKRWLFDEPLTWEQVFERWKARGPMNERYVEMVQGAFGSSFAN
;
A
#
# COMPACT_ATOMS: atom_id res chain seq x y z
N GLY A 1 7.58 -10.74 -24.92
CA GLY A 1 7.08 -9.53 -24.25
C GLY A 1 8.07 -9.11 -23.18
N ARG A 2 7.73 -8.14 -22.33
CA ARG A 2 8.50 -7.88 -21.10
C ARG A 2 8.43 -9.13 -20.21
N GLN A 3 9.53 -9.48 -19.54
CA GLN A 3 9.57 -10.51 -18.51
C GLN A 3 8.81 -10.04 -17.25
N PRO A 4 8.27 -10.94 -16.41
CA PRO A 4 7.48 -10.55 -15.24
C PRO A 4 8.15 -9.52 -14.32
N HIS A 5 9.42 -9.73 -13.98
CA HIS A 5 10.17 -8.82 -13.11
C HIS A 5 10.40 -7.40 -13.71
N GLU A 6 10.21 -7.24 -15.03
CA GLU A 6 10.32 -5.95 -15.72
C GLU A 6 9.06 -5.10 -15.62
N PHE A 7 7.90 -5.69 -15.27
CA PHE A 7 6.69 -4.93 -14.98
C PHE A 7 6.89 -4.05 -13.75
N LYS A 8 6.19 -2.91 -13.68
CA LYS A 8 6.32 -1.94 -12.58
C LYS A 8 4.96 -1.68 -11.96
N HIS A 9 4.82 -2.15 -10.72
CA HIS A 9 3.68 -1.93 -9.84
C HIS A 9 4.17 -2.06 -8.38
N PRO A 10 3.39 -1.54 -7.41
CA PRO A 10 3.67 -1.68 -5.99
C PRO A 10 3.88 -3.14 -5.57
N TYR A 11 4.92 -3.38 -4.77
CA TYR A 11 5.31 -4.73 -4.32
C TYR A 11 4.20 -5.43 -3.53
N GLY A 12 3.35 -4.68 -2.81
CA GLY A 12 2.21 -5.24 -2.08
C GLY A 12 1.22 -6.02 -2.96
N PHE A 13 1.11 -5.69 -4.26
CA PHE A 13 0.26 -6.45 -5.19
C PHE A 13 0.86 -7.80 -5.60
N ASP A 14 2.14 -8.05 -5.34
CA ASP A 14 2.75 -9.36 -5.59
C ASP A 14 2.43 -10.38 -4.47
N GLN A 15 1.70 -9.98 -3.42
CA GLN A 15 1.27 -10.87 -2.33
C GLN A 15 -0.13 -11.45 -2.62
N PRO A 16 -0.38 -12.75 -2.35
CA PRO A 16 -1.70 -13.33 -2.54
C PRO A 16 -2.68 -12.82 -1.48
N LEU A 17 -3.91 -12.52 -1.89
CA LEU A 17 -5.02 -12.28 -0.97
C LEU A 17 -5.79 -13.59 -0.81
N GLU A 18 -5.69 -14.20 0.37
CA GLU A 18 -6.11 -15.59 0.62
C GLU A 18 -7.48 -15.69 1.31
N ASN A 19 -7.97 -14.59 1.88
CA ASN A 19 -9.24 -14.56 2.57
C ASN A 19 -9.95 -13.21 2.43
N TRP A 20 -11.20 -13.18 2.90
CA TRP A 20 -12.05 -11.99 2.81
C TRP A 20 -11.51 -10.81 3.62
N ALA A 21 -10.91 -11.05 4.80
CA ALA A 21 -10.36 -9.98 5.61
C ALA A 21 -9.19 -9.29 4.90
N GLU A 22 -8.30 -10.05 4.25
CA GLU A 22 -7.22 -9.49 3.44
C GLU A 22 -7.76 -8.67 2.26
N MET A 23 -8.74 -9.17 1.52
CA MET A 23 -9.37 -8.38 0.45
C MET A 23 -9.95 -7.05 0.97
N VAL A 24 -10.60 -7.08 2.13
CA VAL A 24 -11.17 -5.90 2.77
C VAL A 24 -10.09 -4.91 3.22
N VAL A 25 -9.00 -5.39 3.82
CA VAL A 25 -7.88 -4.52 4.25
C VAL A 25 -7.15 -3.96 3.04
N ALA A 26 -6.97 -4.73 1.96
CA ALA A 26 -6.39 -4.21 0.71
C ALA A 26 -7.21 -3.03 0.17
N ASN A 27 -8.54 -3.15 0.12
CA ASN A 27 -9.42 -2.03 -0.26
C ASN A 27 -9.39 -0.87 0.75
N GLY A 28 -9.15 -1.16 2.03
CA GLY A 28 -9.04 -0.13 3.07
C GLY A 28 -7.71 0.65 3.03
N PHE A 29 -6.61 -0.03 2.72
CA PHE A 29 -5.24 0.46 2.84
C PHE A 29 -4.60 0.77 1.48
N PHE A 30 -4.57 -0.20 0.56
CA PHE A 30 -3.92 -0.04 -0.75
C PHE A 30 -4.69 0.92 -1.64
N ASP A 31 -6.03 0.81 -1.72
CA ASP A 31 -6.83 1.77 -2.50
C ASP A 31 -6.74 3.17 -1.88
N ARG A 32 -6.70 3.28 -0.55
CA ARG A 32 -6.47 4.57 0.12
C ARG A 32 -5.10 5.15 -0.21
N ALA A 33 -4.05 4.33 -0.27
CA ALA A 33 -2.73 4.77 -0.70
C ALA A 33 -2.73 5.21 -2.17
N GLY A 34 -3.45 4.48 -3.03
CA GLY A 34 -3.74 4.87 -4.42
C GLY A 34 -4.38 6.25 -4.52
N ILE A 35 -5.51 6.46 -3.83
CA ILE A 35 -6.22 7.74 -3.77
C ILE A 35 -5.33 8.85 -3.22
N THR A 36 -4.53 8.57 -2.19
CA THR A 36 -3.63 9.56 -1.59
C THR A 36 -2.60 10.03 -2.61
N LEU A 37 -2.02 9.11 -3.38
CA LEU A 37 -1.06 9.39 -4.44
C LEU A 37 -1.72 10.11 -5.63
N LEU A 38 -2.80 9.55 -6.15
CA LEU A 38 -3.47 10.05 -7.35
C LEU A 38 -4.19 11.37 -7.11
N GLY A 39 -4.77 11.56 -5.93
CA GLY A 39 -5.36 12.84 -5.52
C GLY A 39 -4.32 13.96 -5.43
N ASP A 40 -3.13 13.68 -4.89
CA ASP A 40 -2.04 14.65 -4.88
C ASP A 40 -1.58 15.03 -6.29
N VAL A 41 -1.44 14.03 -7.17
CA VAL A 41 -1.13 14.25 -8.59
C VAL A 41 -2.25 15.05 -9.25
N HIS A 42 -3.52 14.70 -9.07
CA HIS A 42 -4.64 15.41 -9.68
C HIS A 42 -4.67 16.89 -9.29
N GLN A 43 -4.46 17.18 -8.01
CA GLN A 43 -4.46 18.54 -7.47
C GLN A 43 -3.31 19.38 -8.03
N HIS A 44 -2.10 18.82 -8.10
CA HIS A 44 -0.88 19.60 -8.31
C HIS A 44 -0.24 19.45 -9.70
N THR A 45 -0.60 18.41 -10.46
CA THR A 45 0.14 18.08 -11.68
C THR A 45 0.08 19.20 -12.73
N SER A 46 1.23 19.57 -13.29
CA SER A 46 1.38 20.50 -14.41
C SER A 46 1.01 19.86 -15.75
N TYR A 47 0.93 18.53 -15.82
CA TYR A 47 0.67 17.80 -17.05
C TYR A 47 -0.84 17.59 -17.28
N GLY A 48 -1.41 18.45 -18.13
CA GLY A 48 -2.85 18.50 -18.40
C GLY A 48 -3.52 17.16 -18.79
N PRO A 49 -2.93 16.30 -19.65
CA PRO A 49 -3.50 14.99 -19.97
C PRO A 49 -3.67 14.08 -18.75
N LEU A 50 -2.66 14.01 -17.88
CA LEU A 50 -2.74 13.21 -16.64
C LEU A 50 -3.80 13.78 -15.70
N LYS A 51 -3.85 15.11 -15.52
CA LYS A 51 -4.88 15.76 -14.70
C LYS A 51 -6.30 15.39 -15.14
N ARG A 52 -6.57 15.40 -16.45
CA ARG A 52 -7.89 15.05 -17.02
C ARG A 52 -8.23 13.57 -16.88
N ALA A 53 -7.25 12.68 -17.01
CA ALA A 53 -7.46 11.25 -16.81
C ALA A 53 -7.91 10.95 -15.37
N LEU A 54 -7.32 11.64 -14.38
CA LEU A 54 -7.60 11.42 -12.96
C LEU A 54 -8.99 11.92 -12.50
N VAL A 55 -9.63 12.86 -13.22
CA VAL A 55 -10.99 13.33 -12.88
C VAL A 55 -12.01 12.18 -12.81
N LYS A 56 -11.86 11.16 -13.67
CA LYS A 56 -12.75 10.00 -13.68
C LYS A 56 -12.42 9.03 -12.56
N VAL A 57 -11.12 8.80 -12.34
CA VAL A 57 -10.58 7.89 -11.33
C VAL A 57 -11.03 8.33 -9.93
N ASP A 58 -10.92 9.62 -9.61
CA ASP A 58 -11.32 10.18 -8.31
C ASP A 58 -12.79 9.88 -7.91
N ARG A 59 -13.70 9.78 -8.89
CA ARG A 59 -15.13 9.51 -8.59
C ARG A 59 -15.39 8.05 -8.23
N GLU A 60 -14.67 7.13 -8.85
CA GLU A 60 -14.85 5.68 -8.67
C GLU A 60 -14.12 5.19 -7.42
N GLU A 61 -12.91 5.70 -7.16
CA GLU A 61 -12.09 5.26 -6.03
C GLU A 61 -12.71 5.57 -4.66
N VAL A 62 -13.54 6.62 -4.53
CA VAL A 62 -14.28 6.91 -3.29
C VAL A 62 -15.26 5.78 -2.93
N LEU A 63 -15.81 5.06 -3.92
CA LEU A 63 -16.69 3.92 -3.66
C LEU A 63 -15.91 2.73 -3.09
N HIS A 64 -14.72 2.45 -3.64
CA HIS A 64 -13.82 1.40 -3.16
C HIS A 64 -13.34 1.68 -1.74
N LEU A 65 -12.94 2.93 -1.45
CA LEU A 65 -12.52 3.34 -0.11
C LEU A 65 -13.65 3.16 0.93
N ARG A 66 -14.87 3.61 0.59
CA ARG A 66 -16.04 3.44 1.46
C ARG A 66 -16.39 1.97 1.67
N HIS A 67 -16.22 1.15 0.64
CA HIS A 67 -16.43 -0.29 0.72
C HIS A 67 -15.44 -0.93 1.71
N GLY A 68 -14.13 -0.66 1.56
CA GLY A 68 -13.09 -1.14 2.46
C GLY A 68 -13.37 -0.74 3.91
N GLU A 69 -13.57 0.56 4.17
CA GLU A 69 -13.87 1.04 5.53
C GLU A 69 -15.13 0.41 6.14
N SER A 70 -16.22 0.30 5.36
CA SER A 70 -17.48 -0.24 5.85
C SER A 70 -17.33 -1.71 6.24
N TRP A 71 -16.57 -2.48 5.46
CA TRP A 71 -16.31 -3.88 5.76
C TRP A 71 -15.34 -4.07 6.92
N MET A 72 -14.29 -3.26 7.04
CA MET A 72 -13.40 -3.29 8.21
C MET A 72 -14.22 -3.05 9.50
N LYS A 73 -15.09 -2.03 9.50
CA LYS A 73 -16.02 -1.74 10.62
C LYS A 73 -16.95 -2.91 10.93
N ARG A 74 -17.44 -3.62 9.90
CA ARG A 74 -18.32 -4.80 10.06
C ARG A 74 -17.58 -5.99 10.65
N LEU A 75 -16.39 -6.31 10.15
CA LEU A 75 -15.56 -7.42 10.64
C LEU A 75 -15.12 -7.17 12.09
N ALA A 76 -14.67 -5.95 12.40
CA ALA A 76 -14.33 -5.56 13.76
C ALA A 76 -15.53 -5.68 14.72
N LYS A 77 -16.71 -5.20 14.31
CA LYS A 77 -17.94 -5.29 15.12
C LYS A 77 -18.42 -6.74 15.31
N ALA A 78 -18.21 -7.62 14.34
CA ALA A 78 -18.59 -9.03 14.45
C ALA A 78 -17.82 -9.74 15.57
N GLY A 79 -16.60 -9.29 15.88
CA GLY A 79 -15.76 -9.86 16.93
C GLY A 79 -15.26 -11.27 16.59
N GLY A 80 -14.65 -11.93 17.58
CA GLY A 80 -14.12 -13.29 17.46
C GLY A 80 -13.20 -13.45 16.24
N GLU A 81 -13.34 -14.58 15.53
CA GLU A 81 -12.50 -14.93 14.39
C GLU A 81 -12.50 -13.87 13.28
N ALA A 82 -13.61 -13.17 13.06
CA ALA A 82 -13.70 -12.13 12.03
C ALA A 82 -12.82 -10.91 12.37
N LYS A 83 -12.80 -10.51 13.65
CA LYS A 83 -11.92 -9.44 14.13
C LYS A 83 -10.47 -9.89 14.14
N ASP A 84 -10.20 -11.13 14.55
CA ASP A 84 -8.83 -11.66 14.56
C ASP A 84 -8.25 -11.79 13.16
N ALA A 85 -9.06 -12.21 12.17
CA ALA A 85 -8.66 -12.25 10.77
C ALA A 85 -8.40 -10.85 10.21
N LEU A 86 -9.20 -9.86 10.60
CA LEU A 86 -8.98 -8.46 10.26
C LEU A 86 -7.65 -7.95 10.84
N GLN A 87 -7.38 -8.22 12.13
CA GLN A 87 -6.12 -7.83 12.78
C GLN A 87 -4.92 -8.43 12.06
N ARG A 88 -4.93 -9.76 11.81
CA ARG A 88 -3.84 -10.44 11.10
C ARG A 88 -3.56 -9.85 9.72
N ALA A 89 -4.61 -9.47 8.98
CA ALA A 89 -4.45 -8.81 7.68
C ALA A 89 -3.83 -7.41 7.84
N VAL A 90 -4.26 -6.63 8.84
CA VAL A 90 -3.70 -5.31 9.13
C VAL A 90 -2.24 -5.38 9.54
N ASP A 91 -1.86 -6.36 10.37
CA ASP A 91 -0.49 -6.53 10.90
C ASP A 91 0.55 -6.58 9.78
N TRP A 92 0.23 -7.24 8.67
CA TRP A 92 1.15 -7.34 7.53
C TRP A 92 0.93 -6.26 6.47
N MET A 93 -0.31 -5.81 6.26
CA MET A 93 -0.60 -4.81 5.23
C MET A 93 -0.24 -3.38 5.67
N PHE A 94 -0.23 -3.06 6.96
CA PHE A 94 0.08 -1.70 7.41
C PHE A 94 1.52 -1.30 7.04
N PRO A 95 2.58 -2.03 7.44
CA PRO A 95 3.94 -1.65 7.06
C PRO A 95 4.20 -1.79 5.56
N MET A 96 3.54 -2.76 4.90
CA MET A 96 3.54 -2.89 3.44
C MET A 96 3.02 -1.64 2.74
N THR A 97 1.99 -1.00 3.30
CA THR A 97 1.42 0.22 2.73
C THR A 97 2.29 1.44 3.03
N LEU A 98 3.03 1.47 4.15
CA LEU A 98 4.03 2.51 4.40
C LEU A 98 5.13 2.50 3.32
N GLU A 99 5.55 1.32 2.87
CA GLU A 99 6.50 1.14 1.77
C GLU A 99 5.95 1.55 0.40
N TRP A 100 4.63 1.55 0.23
CA TRP A 100 3.95 1.93 -1.02
C TRP A 100 4.31 3.35 -1.49
N PHE A 101 4.57 4.26 -0.53
CA PHE A 101 4.97 5.64 -0.81
C PHE A 101 6.42 5.77 -1.26
N GLY A 102 7.19 4.69 -1.22
CA GLY A 102 8.59 4.61 -1.64
C GLY A 102 9.56 5.08 -0.55
N LEU A 103 10.76 5.46 -0.99
CA LEU A 103 11.83 5.91 -0.11
C LEU A 103 11.45 7.14 0.73
N PRO A 104 12.09 7.31 1.90
CA PRO A 104 12.06 8.56 2.64
C PRO A 104 12.71 9.67 1.81
N ASP A 105 12.35 10.91 2.14
CA ASP A 105 12.68 12.08 1.33
C ASP A 105 14.19 12.33 1.23
N ASP A 106 14.95 12.01 2.27
CA ASP A 106 16.41 12.18 2.36
C ASP A 106 17.19 11.21 1.46
N LEU A 107 16.60 10.07 1.11
CA LEU A 107 17.20 9.06 0.22
C LEU A 107 16.67 9.15 -1.23
N LYS A 108 15.67 10.00 -1.48
CA LYS A 108 15.00 10.08 -2.78
C LYS A 108 15.87 10.79 -3.83
N ARG A 109 16.21 10.07 -4.90
CA ARG A 109 17.06 10.58 -5.99
C ARG A 109 16.33 11.33 -7.11
N HIS A 110 15.00 11.24 -7.18
CA HIS A 110 14.18 11.83 -8.25
C HIS A 110 13.40 13.06 -7.77
N SER A 111 14.11 14.16 -7.49
CA SER A 111 13.51 15.44 -7.05
C SER A 111 12.67 16.13 -8.14
N GLY A 112 12.99 15.88 -9.42
CA GLY A 112 12.33 16.53 -10.56
C GLY A 112 10.81 16.33 -10.60
N GLN A 113 10.26 15.33 -9.92
CA GLN A 113 8.80 15.16 -9.81
C GLN A 113 8.12 16.33 -9.10
N LEU A 114 8.78 16.95 -8.12
CA LEU A 114 8.25 18.14 -7.42
C LEU A 114 8.56 19.41 -8.22
N ASP A 115 9.77 19.51 -8.75
CA ASP A 115 10.22 20.68 -9.53
C ASP A 115 9.35 20.89 -10.79
N TYR A 116 9.06 19.80 -11.51
CA TYR A 116 8.15 19.82 -12.66
C TYR A 116 6.68 19.79 -12.27
N ARG A 117 6.35 19.75 -10.96
CA ARG A 117 5.00 19.59 -10.44
C ARG A 117 4.29 18.42 -11.10
N LEU A 118 4.91 17.25 -11.13
CA LEU A 118 4.21 16.01 -11.48
C LEU A 118 3.38 15.51 -10.30
N LYS A 119 3.83 15.79 -9.07
CA LYS A 119 3.12 15.63 -7.81
C LYS A 119 3.38 16.86 -6.91
N GLY A 120 2.57 17.05 -5.87
CA GLY A 120 2.66 18.20 -4.96
C GLY A 120 3.34 17.91 -3.64
N LYS A 121 3.25 16.66 -3.16
CA LYS A 121 3.77 16.26 -1.86
C LYS A 121 4.98 15.35 -1.98
N THR A 122 5.87 15.42 -1.00
CA THR A 122 7.00 14.50 -0.86
C THR A 122 6.51 13.09 -0.49
N ASN A 123 7.40 12.09 -0.43
CA ASN A 123 6.99 10.73 -0.09
C ASN A 123 6.56 10.65 1.37
N ASP A 124 7.30 11.29 2.28
CA ASP A 124 6.99 11.29 3.71
C ASP A 124 5.70 12.06 4.01
N GLN A 125 5.48 13.19 3.32
CA GLN A 125 4.21 13.92 3.41
C GLN A 125 3.00 13.07 2.99
N LEU A 126 3.13 12.27 1.92
CA LEU A 126 2.06 11.39 1.48
C LEU A 126 1.81 10.25 2.48
N ARG A 127 2.87 9.70 3.07
CA ARG A 127 2.75 8.70 4.15
C ARG A 127 2.01 9.27 5.36
N GLN A 128 2.30 10.52 5.75
CA GLN A 128 1.59 11.22 6.82
C GLN A 128 0.11 11.45 6.48
N VAL A 129 -0.21 11.87 5.25
CA VAL A 129 -1.61 11.99 4.80
C VAL A 129 -2.34 10.65 4.92
N TRP A 130 -1.72 9.56 4.47
CA TRP A 130 -2.33 8.24 4.58
C TRP A 130 -2.51 7.78 6.02
N MET A 131 -1.50 7.95 6.89
CA MET A 131 -1.60 7.59 8.32
C MET A 131 -2.67 8.42 9.03
N SER A 132 -2.78 9.71 8.73
CA SER A 132 -3.80 10.61 9.31
C SER A 132 -5.24 10.17 9.05
N ALA A 133 -5.45 9.41 7.98
CA ALA A 133 -6.77 8.86 7.66
C ALA A 133 -6.92 7.40 8.11
N THR A 134 -5.82 6.65 8.28
CA THR A 134 -5.83 5.20 8.50
C THR A 134 -5.68 4.80 9.96
N VAL A 135 -4.80 5.48 10.71
CA VAL A 135 -4.58 5.21 12.13
C VAL A 135 -5.86 5.47 12.93
N PRO A 136 -6.54 6.64 12.82
CA PRO A 136 -7.80 6.87 13.55
C PRO A 136 -8.93 5.92 13.13
N LEU A 137 -8.93 5.45 11.88
CA LEU A 137 -9.89 4.45 11.42
C LEU A 137 -9.70 3.13 12.18
N CYS A 138 -8.46 2.66 12.31
CA CYS A 138 -8.14 1.40 12.99
C CYS A 138 -8.41 1.50 14.49
N GLU A 139 -7.94 2.57 15.14
CA GLU A 139 -8.21 2.87 16.56
C GLU A 139 -9.72 2.90 16.84
N GLY A 140 -10.49 3.59 15.99
CA GLY A 140 -11.95 3.72 16.14
C GLY A 140 -12.73 2.40 15.99
N ILE A 141 -12.12 1.36 15.43
CA ILE A 141 -12.70 0.01 15.34
C ILE A 141 -11.99 -1.01 16.25
N GLY A 142 -11.06 -0.55 17.09
CA GLY A 142 -10.30 -1.39 18.02
C GLY A 142 -9.39 -2.39 17.32
N ILE A 143 -8.74 -1.98 16.23
CA ILE A 143 -7.70 -2.72 15.51
C ILE A 143 -6.39 -2.00 15.73
N ASP A 144 -5.36 -2.75 16.12
CA ASP A 144 -4.05 -2.20 16.45
C ASP A 144 -3.23 -1.99 15.17
N VAL A 145 -2.44 -0.91 15.15
CA VAL A 145 -1.47 -0.60 14.10
C VAL A 145 -0.17 -0.14 14.76
N PRO A 146 1.01 -0.39 14.17
CA PRO A 146 2.29 0.03 14.73
C PRO A 146 2.58 1.50 14.42
N ALA A 147 1.66 2.39 14.79
CA ALA A 147 1.82 3.84 14.66
C ALA A 147 0.86 4.58 15.60
N HIS A 148 1.29 5.74 16.08
CA HIS A 148 0.47 6.65 16.89
C HIS A 148 0.67 8.10 16.45
N PHE A 149 -0.28 8.97 16.83
CA PHE A 149 -0.10 10.41 16.65
C PHE A 149 0.76 10.98 17.78
N ASP A 150 1.93 11.54 17.44
CA ASP A 150 2.81 12.25 18.37
C ASP A 150 2.35 13.71 18.48
N GLU A 151 1.80 14.08 19.63
CA GLU A 151 1.33 15.46 19.88
C GLU A 151 2.46 16.50 19.92
N ALA A 152 3.68 16.12 20.32
CA ALA A 152 4.80 17.05 20.39
C ALA A 152 5.32 17.39 18.99
N GLN A 153 5.35 16.41 18.10
CA GLN A 153 5.81 16.57 16.72
C GLN A 153 4.69 16.95 15.74
N GLN A 154 3.42 16.80 16.14
CA GLN A 154 2.24 17.02 15.31
C GLN A 154 2.24 16.15 14.04
N GLU A 155 2.74 14.92 14.16
CA GLU A 155 2.83 13.94 13.08
C GLU A 155 2.62 12.51 13.61
N TYR A 156 2.40 11.56 12.70
CA TYR A 156 2.33 10.15 13.08
C TYR A 156 3.73 9.54 13.15
N ALA A 157 4.05 8.95 14.29
CA ALA A 157 5.25 8.15 14.52
C ALA A 157 4.96 6.68 14.25
N ILE A 158 5.95 5.96 13.70
CA ILE A 158 5.88 4.51 13.46
C ILE A 158 6.52 3.80 14.65
N ASP A 159 5.78 2.87 15.25
CA ASP A 159 6.14 2.19 16.51
C ASP A 159 6.84 0.85 16.29
N CYS A 160 7.33 0.60 15.08
CA CYS A 160 8.11 -0.57 14.76
C CYS A 160 9.38 -0.20 13.99
N PRO A 161 10.44 -1.03 14.07
CA PRO A 161 11.62 -0.88 13.22
C PRO A 161 11.21 -0.87 11.74
N PHE A 162 11.43 0.27 11.09
CA PHE A 162 11.05 0.49 9.72
C PHE A 162 12.18 1.19 8.95
N PRO A 163 12.69 0.61 7.85
CA PRO A 163 12.25 -0.66 7.25
C PRO A 163 12.81 -1.90 7.96
N CYS A 164 12.11 -3.03 7.82
CA CYS A 164 12.54 -4.34 8.35
C CYS A 164 12.22 -5.46 7.36
N GLN A 165 12.71 -6.66 7.68
CA GLN A 165 12.53 -7.85 6.86
C GLN A 165 11.05 -8.26 6.82
N TYR A 166 10.60 -8.71 5.64
CA TYR A 166 9.26 -9.23 5.41
C TYR A 166 9.37 -10.65 4.88
N ASP A 167 8.70 -11.57 5.54
CA ASP A 167 8.52 -12.95 5.08
C ASP A 167 7.23 -13.03 4.24
N PRO A 168 7.33 -13.21 2.91
CA PRO A 168 6.15 -13.32 2.04
C PRO A 168 5.41 -14.65 2.17
N GLU A 169 6.04 -15.72 2.64
CA GLU A 169 5.39 -17.02 2.83
C GLU A 169 4.54 -16.99 4.12
N ALA A 170 5.10 -16.46 5.20
CA ALA A 170 4.38 -16.30 6.47
C ALA A 170 3.50 -15.05 6.53
N LYS A 171 3.59 -14.16 5.54
CA LYS A 171 3.00 -12.80 5.52
C LYS A 171 3.23 -12.06 6.83
N ARG A 172 4.50 -11.97 7.24
CA ARG A 172 4.87 -11.39 8.54
C ARG A 172 6.09 -10.49 8.44
N TRP A 173 6.06 -9.40 9.19
CA TRP A 173 7.22 -8.53 9.40
C TRP A 173 8.06 -9.04 10.57
N LEU A 174 9.38 -9.14 10.35
CA LEU A 174 10.37 -9.53 11.34
C LEU A 174 10.97 -8.25 11.93
N PHE A 175 10.29 -7.69 12.93
CA PHE A 175 10.68 -6.41 13.54
C PHE A 175 12.04 -6.44 14.25
N ASP A 176 12.53 -7.63 14.59
CA ASP A 176 13.87 -7.87 15.13
C ASP A 176 14.98 -7.93 14.07
N GLU A 177 14.61 -7.92 12.78
CA GLU A 177 15.52 -7.95 11.63
C GLU A 177 15.42 -6.64 10.82
N PRO A 178 16.04 -5.53 11.26
CA PRO A 178 16.00 -4.27 10.54
C PRO A 178 16.72 -4.37 9.20
N LEU A 179 16.22 -3.65 8.20
CA LEU A 179 16.85 -3.55 6.88
C LEU A 179 17.36 -2.15 6.60
N THR A 180 18.31 -2.07 5.66
CA THR A 180 18.60 -0.83 4.93
C THR A 180 17.62 -0.64 3.78
N TRP A 181 17.42 0.61 3.33
CA TRP A 181 16.62 0.88 2.15
C TRP A 181 17.19 0.28 0.85
N GLU A 182 18.49 0.02 0.79
CA GLU A 182 19.10 -0.73 -0.32
C GLU A 182 18.60 -2.17 -0.37
N GLN A 183 18.55 -2.86 0.79
CA GLN A 183 17.99 -4.20 0.88
C GLN A 183 16.49 -4.23 0.56
N VAL A 184 15.74 -3.20 0.97
CA VAL A 184 14.33 -3.06 0.59
C VAL A 184 14.16 -2.95 -0.93
N PHE A 185 15.04 -2.21 -1.62
CA PHE A 185 15.02 -2.16 -3.08
C PHE A 185 15.29 -3.51 -3.73
N GLU A 186 16.26 -4.27 -3.22
CA GLU A 186 16.54 -5.60 -3.72
C GLU A 186 15.32 -6.52 -3.53
N ARG A 187 14.62 -6.43 -2.39
CA ARG A 187 13.33 -7.13 -2.21
C ARG A 187 12.28 -6.69 -3.25
N TRP A 188 12.09 -5.39 -3.47
CA TRP A 188 11.12 -4.91 -4.45
C TRP A 188 11.45 -5.34 -5.89
N LYS A 189 12.74 -5.40 -6.25
CA LYS A 189 13.20 -5.88 -7.57
C LYS A 189 13.03 -7.39 -7.71
N ALA A 190 13.23 -8.14 -6.64
CA ALA A 190 13.04 -9.59 -6.61
C ALA A 190 11.58 -10.00 -6.80
N ARG A 191 10.64 -9.06 -6.57
CA ARG A 191 9.19 -9.26 -6.68
C ARG A 191 8.65 -10.27 -5.66
N GLY A 192 7.34 -10.26 -5.48
CA GLY A 192 6.65 -11.19 -4.59
C GLY A 192 6.13 -12.43 -5.33
N PRO A 193 5.56 -13.39 -4.57
CA PRO A 193 5.21 -14.73 -5.04
C PRO A 193 4.19 -14.75 -6.20
N MET A 194 3.33 -13.73 -6.33
CA MET A 194 2.29 -13.70 -7.36
C MET A 194 2.71 -12.99 -8.65
N ASN A 195 3.92 -12.43 -8.72
CA ASN A 195 4.35 -11.58 -9.83
C ASN A 195 4.25 -12.28 -11.20
N GLU A 196 4.88 -13.46 -11.32
CA GLU A 196 4.91 -14.23 -12.57
C GLU A 196 3.49 -14.60 -13.00
N ARG A 197 2.72 -15.21 -12.09
CA ARG A 197 1.34 -15.62 -12.35
C ARG A 197 0.45 -14.46 -12.81
N TYR A 198 0.50 -13.31 -12.13
CA TYR A 198 -0.34 -12.16 -12.51
C TYR A 198 0.08 -11.54 -13.84
N VAL A 199 1.38 -11.46 -14.12
CA VAL A 199 1.87 -10.96 -15.41
C VAL A 199 1.45 -11.90 -16.55
N GLU A 200 1.58 -13.22 -16.37
CA GLU A 200 1.15 -14.20 -17.37
C GLU A 200 -0.36 -14.12 -17.66
N MET A 201 -1.18 -13.87 -16.63
CA MET A 201 -2.61 -13.62 -16.79
C MET A 201 -2.87 -12.37 -17.65
N VAL A 202 -2.19 -11.26 -17.38
CA VAL A 202 -2.33 -10.02 -18.15
C VAL A 202 -1.84 -10.19 -19.60
N GLN A 203 -0.79 -10.98 -19.81
CA GLN A 203 -0.26 -11.26 -21.14
C GLN A 203 -1.11 -12.27 -21.94
N GLY A 204 -2.12 -12.88 -21.32
CA GLY A 204 -2.94 -13.92 -21.94
C GLY A 204 -2.25 -15.28 -22.07
N ALA A 205 -1.11 -15.47 -21.41
CA ALA A 205 -0.34 -16.71 -21.44
C ALA A 205 -0.87 -17.77 -20.44
N PHE A 206 -1.61 -17.34 -19.40
CA PHE A 206 -2.11 -18.20 -18.32
C PHE A 206 -2.97 -19.39 -18.80
N GLY A 207 -3.64 -19.28 -19.95
CA GLY A 207 -4.46 -20.34 -20.53
C GLY A 207 -3.70 -21.37 -21.39
N SER A 208 -2.42 -21.13 -21.71
CA SER A 208 -1.63 -22.02 -22.58
C SER A 208 -0.84 -23.10 -21.84
N SER A 209 -0.73 -22.99 -20.52
CA SER A 209 0.02 -23.94 -19.67
C SER A 209 -0.83 -25.12 -19.14
N PHE A 210 -2.16 -24.98 -19.11
CA PHE A 210 -3.09 -26.05 -18.68
C PHE A 210 -3.67 -26.88 -19.82
N ALA A 211 -3.17 -26.68 -21.04
CA ALA A 211 -3.52 -27.47 -22.22
C ALA A 211 -2.34 -28.40 -22.60
N ASN A 212 -2.14 -29.45 -21.80
CA ASN A 212 -1.50 -30.71 -22.20
C ASN A 212 -1.80 -31.80 -21.18
#